data_AF-U9TJR1-F1
#
_entry.id   AF-U9TJR1-F1
#
_cell.length_a   1.000
_cell.length_b   1.000
_cell.length_c   1.000
_cell.angle_alpha   90.00
_cell.angle_beta   90.00
_cell.angle_gamma   90.00
#
_symmetry.space_group_name_H-M   'P 1'
#
loop_
_entity.id
_entity.type
_entity.pdbx_description
1 polymer ?
#
loop_
_entity_poly.entity_id
_entity_poly.type
_entity_poly.pdbx_seq_one_letter_code
_entity_poly.pdbx_strand_id
1 'polypeptide(L)'
;MSFMKYISLPSKETEHDPRLSSVNETGDPLDSPNSDNGFGHKNSEEEQETMLNKERGEDDTVLDMEENIDSMEYGKQDKIDRSILPCLCIAGIFVFAWVASAIIYGFYRTGHMSGTGSLASRIQFDDLYNGSFIPEYQKLEWIKTDDDVDGAFIYRDHDDSIIVKYVADDKKKILVNGKDIVDPNGKHLHYNDFVVSPDSEYVLLTTNRTKQWRFSHFSNYWIFNITSRSTFPLTNPIDKDHQAVIAHAQWSPVGHTVAFIKDNDMYVSVNLVDERRLTFDGSAVIFNGMPDWIYEEEVLKTDNAIWWSNGGKRIGYLRLNESEVPEYEFPIYLTHFNATPYPKEVVMRYPKPGYPNPIATFHVYDLETPLASQFGAITFEDDFSDDERIITEVMWAGDDTVLVRVMNRVQDISRIVLVNVNTRKGKTVREEDADKMDGGWYEINRSMFYVKKSGSLEQDGYVDIVVNNGYDHLALFSPVDSNTPKFLTSGEWEVDGRIQAVDYERELIYYISTEKSSIERHLYSVDFNGKNRTALTDINNEGFYSVSFSPGAQYYNLNYEGPDIPWQKVLKIGDPSKFNK
;
A
#
# COMPACT_ATOMS: atom_id res chain seq x y z
N MET A 1 6.37 21.90 11.67
CA MET A 1 7.09 22.80 10.73
C MET A 1 7.63 21.92 9.61
N SER A 2 7.61 22.39 8.36
CA SER A 2 7.84 21.62 7.10
C SER A 2 6.73 20.66 6.65
N PHE A 3 5.62 21.24 6.20
CA PHE A 3 4.81 20.71 5.10
C PHE A 3 4.71 21.86 4.09
N MET A 4 4.96 21.60 2.80
CA MET A 4 5.03 22.57 1.68
C MET A 4 6.34 23.38 1.51
N LYS A 5 7.49 22.70 1.40
CA LYS A 5 8.68 23.32 0.78
C LYS A 5 9.20 22.61 -0.46
N TYR A 6 8.53 21.55 -0.91
CA TYR A 6 8.91 20.78 -2.09
C TYR A 6 7.93 21.02 -3.24
N ILE A 7 7.83 22.30 -3.62
CA ILE A 7 7.71 22.72 -5.01
C ILE A 7 8.92 23.65 -5.17
N SER A 8 10.01 23.12 -5.72
CA SER A 8 11.32 23.78 -5.72
C SER A 8 11.29 25.04 -6.59
N LEU A 9 11.54 26.21 -5.98
CA LEU A 9 12.23 27.31 -6.64
C LEU A 9 13.68 27.33 -6.11
N PRO A 10 14.72 27.25 -6.96
CA PRO A 10 16.09 27.47 -6.51
C PRO A 10 16.29 28.95 -6.16
N SER A 11 17.01 29.18 -5.08
CA SER A 11 17.42 30.49 -4.56
C SER A 11 18.17 31.31 -5.61
N LYS A 12 17.60 32.46 -6.01
CA LYS A 12 18.38 33.54 -6.61
C LYS A 12 19.14 34.26 -5.49
N GLU A 13 20.45 34.03 -5.39
CA GLU A 13 21.35 35.03 -4.84
C GLU A 13 21.44 36.17 -5.87
N THR A 14 20.89 37.33 -5.53
CA THR A 14 21.16 38.58 -6.27
C THR A 14 22.24 39.36 -5.52
N GLU A 15 23.38 39.52 -6.17
CA GLU A 15 24.44 40.46 -5.80
C GLU A 15 23.89 41.89 -5.64
N HIS A 16 24.39 42.56 -4.60
CA HIS A 16 24.20 43.98 -4.36
C HIS A 16 24.87 44.84 -5.44
N ASP A 17 24.12 45.74 -6.07
CA ASP A 17 24.65 46.98 -6.65
C ASP A 17 23.83 48.19 -6.12
N PRO A 18 24.45 49.17 -5.44
CA PRO A 18 23.75 50.34 -4.93
C PRO A 18 23.93 51.54 -5.87
N ARG A 19 22.82 52.15 -6.34
CA ARG A 19 22.78 53.57 -6.70
C ARG A 19 21.37 54.10 -7.05
N LEU A 20 21.12 55.31 -6.50
CA LEU A 20 20.13 56.34 -6.89
C LEU A 20 18.66 56.07 -6.49
N SER A 21 17.85 57.01 -5.98
CA SER A 21 17.98 58.32 -5.33
C SER A 21 16.55 58.86 -5.17
N SER A 22 16.19 59.43 -3.99
CA SER A 22 15.15 60.46 -3.73
C SER A 22 13.72 60.22 -4.26
N VAL A 23 12.64 60.37 -3.48
CA VAL A 23 12.07 61.67 -3.05
C VAL A 23 11.02 61.42 -1.94
N ASN A 24 10.98 62.35 -0.99
CA ASN A 24 10.02 62.49 0.13
C ASN A 24 8.60 62.91 -0.32
N GLU A 25 7.61 62.64 0.53
CA GLU A 25 6.62 63.59 1.12
C GLU A 25 5.36 62.79 1.56
N THR A 26 5.17 62.48 2.86
CA THR A 26 4.47 63.27 3.91
C THR A 26 3.02 63.66 3.60
N GLY A 27 2.07 63.20 4.43
CA GLY A 27 0.70 63.73 4.45
C GLY A 27 -0.33 62.90 5.23
N ASP A 28 -0.18 62.80 6.55
CA ASP A 28 -1.27 62.62 7.52
C ASP A 28 -2.10 63.94 7.63
N PRO A 29 -3.20 64.04 8.42
CA PRO A 29 -4.29 63.10 8.74
C PRO A 29 -5.69 63.81 8.70
N LEU A 30 -6.77 63.11 9.05
CA LEU A 30 -7.85 63.52 9.98
C LEU A 30 -9.29 63.08 9.61
N ASP A 31 -9.95 62.61 10.67
CA ASP A 31 -11.35 62.77 11.07
C ASP A 31 -12.50 62.10 10.29
N SER A 32 -13.06 61.13 11.01
CA SER A 32 -14.50 60.79 11.01
C SER A 32 -15.28 61.87 11.79
N PRO A 33 -16.61 62.06 11.57
CA PRO A 33 -17.57 61.27 12.36
C PRO A 33 -18.97 61.00 11.73
N ASN A 34 -19.62 59.97 12.30
CA ASN A 34 -21.06 59.75 12.53
C ASN A 34 -22.13 59.86 11.42
N SER A 35 -22.87 58.76 11.23
CA SER A 35 -24.35 58.65 11.41
C SER A 35 -24.75 57.18 11.16
N ASP A 36 -25.30 56.45 12.14
CA ASP A 36 -26.68 56.39 12.64
C ASP A 36 -27.74 55.80 11.68
N ASN A 37 -28.64 54.99 12.27
CA ASN A 37 -29.75 54.17 11.73
C ASN A 37 -29.36 52.70 11.47
N GLY A 38 -29.75 51.69 12.26
CA GLY A 38 -30.90 51.56 13.16
C GLY A 38 -32.02 50.79 12.47
N PHE A 39 -32.10 49.46 12.70
CA PHE A 39 -33.34 48.70 12.66
C PHE A 39 -33.18 47.43 13.51
N GLY A 40 -33.93 47.39 14.62
CA GLY A 40 -34.00 46.26 15.53
C GLY A 40 -35.32 45.50 15.43
N HIS A 41 -35.25 44.20 15.74
CA HIS A 41 -36.33 43.35 16.27
C HIS A 41 -35.65 42.08 16.78
N LYS A 42 -35.95 41.48 17.94
CA LYS A 42 -36.75 41.81 19.12
C LYS A 42 -36.39 40.69 20.13
N ASN A 43 -36.26 41.06 21.41
CA ASN A 43 -35.90 40.17 22.53
C ASN A 43 -36.97 39.13 22.89
N SER A 44 -36.51 38.05 23.53
CA SER A 44 -37.02 37.50 24.81
C SER A 44 -35.86 36.68 25.41
N GLU A 45 -35.11 37.11 26.46
CA GLU A 45 -35.48 37.15 27.91
C GLU A 45 -36.18 35.86 28.35
N GLU A 46 -35.91 35.20 29.47
CA GLU A 46 -34.94 35.17 30.58
C GLU A 46 -35.45 33.95 31.40
N GLU A 47 -34.65 33.10 32.05
CA GLU A 47 -34.40 33.18 33.50
C GLU A 47 -33.50 32.01 33.91
N GLN A 48 -32.38 32.34 34.55
CA GLN A 48 -31.60 31.49 35.44
C GLN A 48 -31.46 32.26 36.78
N GLU A 49 -31.30 31.50 37.87
CA GLU A 49 -30.95 31.91 39.25
C GLU A 49 -32.09 32.41 40.16
N THR A 50 -32.19 32.13 41.46
CA THR A 50 -31.37 31.42 42.47
C THR A 50 -32.23 31.23 43.76
N MET A 51 -31.75 30.38 44.70
CA MET A 51 -31.74 30.51 46.19
C MET A 51 -31.61 29.08 46.81
N LEU A 52 -30.42 28.61 47.24
CA LEU A 52 -29.82 28.72 48.60
C LEU A 52 -30.67 28.02 49.70
N ASN A 53 -30.18 27.14 50.60
CA ASN A 53 -28.83 26.91 51.12
C ASN A 53 -28.77 25.66 52.05
N LYS A 54 -27.61 24.96 52.05
CA LYS A 54 -26.78 24.47 53.19
C LYS A 54 -27.41 23.62 54.32
N GLU A 55 -26.74 22.64 54.97
CA GLU A 55 -25.31 22.42 55.29
C GLU A 55 -25.19 20.99 55.88
N ARG A 56 -24.11 20.21 55.70
CA ARG A 56 -22.95 20.04 56.62
C ARG A 56 -22.64 18.53 56.60
N GLY A 57 -21.43 17.95 56.60
CA GLY A 57 -20.05 18.36 56.83
C GLY A 57 -19.37 17.11 57.43
N GLU A 58 -18.33 16.60 56.77
CA GLU A 58 -17.46 15.51 57.26
C GLU A 58 -16.52 16.02 58.36
N ASP A 59 -16.20 15.18 59.34
CA ASP A 59 -15.03 15.33 60.20
C ASP A 59 -14.57 13.94 60.68
N ASP A 60 -13.28 13.68 60.54
CA ASP A 60 -12.57 12.48 60.98
C ASP A 60 -11.67 12.86 62.16
N THR A 61 -11.77 12.15 63.29
CA THR A 61 -10.67 11.56 64.10
C THR A 61 -10.97 11.44 65.61
N VAL A 62 -11.12 10.18 66.02
CA VAL A 62 -10.46 9.45 67.14
C VAL A 62 -10.43 10.08 68.56
N LEU A 63 -11.01 9.36 69.54
CA LEU A 63 -10.30 8.76 70.70
C LEU A 63 -11.27 7.96 71.60
N ASP A 64 -10.86 6.70 71.85
CA ASP A 64 -10.96 5.84 73.04
C ASP A 64 -12.25 5.75 73.89
N MET A 65 -12.78 4.54 74.03
CA MET A 65 -12.61 3.66 75.21
C MET A 65 -13.62 2.50 75.18
N GLU A 66 -13.09 1.28 75.23
CA GLU A 66 -13.82 0.04 75.53
C GLU A 66 -14.33 0.04 76.97
N GLU A 67 -15.53 -0.52 77.22
CA GLU A 67 -15.76 -1.44 78.34
C GLU A 67 -17.09 -2.21 78.20
N ASN A 68 -16.96 -3.55 78.21
CA ASN A 68 -17.86 -4.60 78.73
C ASN A 68 -19.40 -4.40 78.73
N ILE A 69 -20.14 -5.41 78.25
CA ILE A 69 -21.08 -6.19 79.07
C ILE A 69 -21.46 -7.49 78.33
N ASP A 70 -21.39 -8.58 79.08
CA ASP A 70 -21.65 -9.96 78.71
C ASP A 70 -23.05 -10.39 79.17
N SER A 71 -23.66 -11.33 78.44
CA SER A 71 -24.64 -12.36 78.90
C SER A 71 -26.12 -12.04 79.27
N MET A 72 -26.95 -13.09 79.09
CA MET A 72 -28.29 -13.42 79.66
C MET A 72 -29.54 -12.78 79.01
N GLU A 73 -30.71 -13.42 78.83
CA GLU A 73 -31.22 -14.76 79.15
C GLU A 73 -32.56 -15.04 78.39
N TYR A 74 -32.98 -16.30 78.47
CA TYR A 74 -34.19 -16.98 78.00
C TYR A 74 -35.56 -16.34 78.34
N GLY A 75 -36.57 -16.55 77.48
CA GLY A 75 -37.92 -16.90 77.98
C GLY A 75 -39.16 -16.62 77.12
N LYS A 76 -39.76 -17.73 76.66
CA LYS A 76 -41.21 -18.05 76.47
C LYS A 76 -41.73 -18.21 75.04
N GLN A 77 -41.91 -19.48 74.66
CA GLN A 77 -42.69 -19.96 73.52
C GLN A 77 -44.16 -20.16 73.95
N ASP A 78 -45.06 -19.40 73.36
CA ASP A 78 -46.51 -19.67 73.45
C ASP A 78 -46.89 -20.79 72.47
N LYS A 79 -47.65 -21.77 72.99
CA LYS A 79 -48.12 -22.95 72.25
C LYS A 79 -49.22 -22.55 71.26
N ILE A 80 -48.98 -22.76 69.97
CA ILE A 80 -49.97 -22.59 68.89
C ILE A 80 -51.05 -23.69 69.00
N ASP A 81 -52.31 -23.25 68.95
CA ASP A 81 -53.51 -24.08 69.07
C ASP A 81 -53.62 -25.10 67.91
N ARG A 82 -53.81 -26.39 68.24
CA ARG A 82 -53.81 -27.52 67.29
C ARG A 82 -55.02 -27.54 66.35
N SER A 83 -56.01 -26.67 66.58
CA SER A 83 -57.18 -26.48 65.71
C SER A 83 -56.88 -25.73 64.40
N ILE A 84 -55.75 -25.02 64.32
CA ILE A 84 -55.35 -24.17 63.18
C ILE A 84 -54.47 -24.94 62.16
N LEU A 85 -53.96 -26.11 62.57
CA LEU A 85 -53.02 -26.93 61.78
C LEU A 85 -53.56 -27.33 60.39
N PRO A 86 -54.83 -27.73 60.22
CA PRO A 86 -55.37 -28.06 58.89
C PRO A 86 -55.43 -26.84 57.97
N CYS A 87 -55.77 -25.66 58.51
CA CYS A 87 -55.83 -24.41 57.75
C CYS A 87 -54.43 -23.94 57.32
N LEU A 88 -53.40 -24.13 58.15
CA LEU A 88 -52.01 -23.85 57.80
C LEU A 88 -51.48 -24.83 56.74
N CYS A 89 -51.89 -26.10 56.77
CA CYS A 89 -51.54 -27.05 55.71
C CYS A 89 -52.20 -26.69 54.37
N ILE A 90 -53.47 -26.29 54.38
CA ILE A 90 -54.17 -25.85 53.16
C ILE A 90 -53.57 -24.56 52.63
N ALA A 91 -53.30 -23.57 53.49
CA ALA A 91 -52.60 -22.34 53.11
C ALA A 91 -51.19 -22.63 52.57
N GLY A 92 -50.46 -23.56 53.18
CA GLY A 92 -49.16 -24.02 52.70
C GLY A 92 -49.22 -24.66 51.31
N ILE A 93 -50.26 -25.45 51.02
CA ILE A 93 -50.48 -26.03 49.68
C ILE A 93 -50.78 -24.93 48.65
N PHE A 94 -51.60 -23.93 49.00
CA PHE A 94 -51.87 -22.81 48.11
C PHE A 94 -50.63 -21.95 47.85
N VAL A 95 -49.82 -21.68 48.87
CA VAL A 95 -48.55 -20.96 48.71
C VAL A 95 -47.57 -21.78 47.88
N PHE A 96 -47.48 -23.09 48.10
CA PHE A 96 -46.60 -23.95 47.32
C PHE A 96 -47.06 -24.05 45.85
N ALA A 97 -48.36 -24.17 45.60
CA ALA A 97 -48.93 -24.14 44.26
C ALA A 97 -48.68 -22.79 43.58
N TRP A 98 -48.81 -21.67 44.31
CA TRP A 98 -48.56 -20.33 43.78
C TRP A 98 -47.08 -20.11 43.46
N VAL A 99 -46.17 -20.55 44.34
CA VAL A 99 -44.72 -20.51 44.11
C VAL A 99 -44.33 -21.43 42.96
N ALA A 100 -44.88 -22.65 42.88
CA ALA A 100 -44.65 -23.55 41.76
C ALA A 100 -45.16 -22.97 40.44
N SER A 101 -46.35 -22.35 40.42
CA SER A 101 -46.88 -21.64 39.26
C SER A 101 -46.03 -20.41 38.89
N ALA A 102 -45.50 -19.66 39.85
CA ALA A 102 -44.60 -18.54 39.61
C ALA A 102 -43.24 -19.00 39.05
N ILE A 103 -42.72 -20.14 39.53
CA ILE A 103 -41.49 -20.77 39.01
C ILE A 103 -41.74 -21.31 37.59
N ILE A 104 -42.86 -21.99 37.34
CA ILE A 104 -43.23 -22.47 36.00
C ILE A 104 -43.46 -21.29 35.06
N TYR A 105 -44.11 -20.21 35.50
CA TYR A 105 -44.27 -18.99 34.72
C TYR A 105 -42.92 -18.29 34.49
N GLY A 106 -42.01 -18.32 35.46
CA GLY A 106 -40.62 -17.89 35.34
C GLY A 106 -39.88 -18.67 34.27
N PHE A 107 -39.95 -20.01 34.31
CA PHE A 107 -39.38 -20.91 33.30
C PHE A 107 -40.04 -20.76 31.93
N TYR A 108 -41.35 -20.49 31.87
CA TYR A 108 -42.08 -20.21 30.64
C TYR A 108 -41.65 -18.86 30.06
N ARG A 109 -41.43 -17.84 30.89
CA ARG A 109 -40.88 -16.54 30.47
C ARG A 109 -39.43 -16.66 30.04
N THR A 110 -38.55 -17.33 30.79
CA THR A 110 -37.15 -17.52 30.36
C THR A 110 -37.08 -18.40 29.12
N GLY A 111 -37.92 -19.44 29.01
CA GLY A 111 -37.99 -20.32 27.84
C GLY A 111 -38.63 -19.68 26.60
N HIS A 112 -39.51 -18.68 26.75
CA HIS A 112 -40.01 -17.85 25.63
C HIS A 112 -39.18 -16.59 25.37
N MET A 113 -38.31 -16.17 26.29
CA MET A 113 -37.29 -15.14 26.04
C MET A 113 -36.01 -15.72 25.42
N SER A 114 -35.84 -17.05 25.42
CA SER A 114 -34.81 -17.73 24.63
C SER A 114 -35.21 -17.98 23.16
N GLY A 115 -36.40 -17.50 22.75
CA GLY A 115 -36.98 -17.72 21.42
C GLY A 115 -37.21 -16.44 20.60
N THR A 116 -36.74 -15.28 21.06
CA THR A 116 -36.41 -14.19 20.13
C THR A 116 -34.97 -14.42 19.75
N GLY A 117 -34.73 -15.01 18.57
CA GLY A 117 -33.43 -14.86 17.93
C GLY A 117 -33.10 -13.38 18.04
N SER A 118 -31.97 -13.05 18.68
CA SER A 118 -31.39 -11.72 18.63
C SER A 118 -31.54 -11.29 17.19
N LEU A 119 -32.44 -10.33 16.90
CA LEU A 119 -32.40 -9.63 15.63
C LEU A 119 -30.96 -9.14 15.56
N ALA A 120 -30.14 -9.81 14.75
CA ALA A 120 -28.75 -9.43 14.57
C ALA A 120 -28.78 -7.91 14.42
N SER A 121 -28.09 -7.22 15.33
CA SER A 121 -28.12 -5.77 15.37
C SER A 121 -27.84 -5.27 13.95
N ARG A 122 -28.75 -4.47 13.41
CA ARG A 122 -28.55 -3.91 12.07
C ARG A 122 -27.27 -3.08 12.10
N ILE A 123 -26.47 -3.15 11.03
CA ILE A 123 -25.28 -2.31 10.85
C ILE A 123 -25.70 -0.84 11.04
N GLN A 124 -25.02 -0.15 11.95
CA GLN A 124 -25.15 1.28 12.21
C GLN A 124 -24.05 2.05 11.49
N PHE A 125 -24.25 3.37 11.34
CA PHE A 125 -23.24 4.24 10.75
C PHE A 125 -21.91 4.21 11.52
N ASP A 126 -21.96 4.19 12.85
CA ASP A 126 -20.77 4.16 13.70
C ASP A 126 -19.97 2.85 13.56
N ASP A 127 -20.63 1.76 13.16
CA ASP A 127 -19.96 0.49 12.92
C ASP A 127 -19.02 0.52 11.70
N LEU A 128 -19.23 1.46 10.77
CA LEU A 128 -18.36 1.66 9.61
C LEU A 128 -17.00 2.28 9.98
N TYR A 129 -16.90 2.92 11.15
CA TYR A 129 -15.71 3.68 11.57
C TYR A 129 -15.03 3.12 12.82
N ASN A 130 -15.69 2.21 13.55
CA ASN A 130 -15.15 1.62 14.78
C ASN A 130 -14.19 0.44 14.53
N GLY A 131 -13.97 0.06 13.27
CA GLY A 131 -13.07 -1.03 12.88
C GLY A 131 -13.69 -2.44 12.89
N SER A 132 -14.93 -2.60 13.35
CA SER A 132 -15.57 -3.93 13.50
C SER A 132 -15.73 -4.71 12.19
N PHE A 133 -15.77 -4.01 11.07
CA PHE A 133 -15.98 -4.59 9.74
C PHE A 133 -14.77 -4.43 8.80
N ILE A 134 -13.59 -4.13 9.36
CA ILE A 134 -12.35 -4.09 8.58
C ILE A 134 -11.73 -5.49 8.62
N PRO A 135 -11.63 -6.22 7.49
CA PRO A 135 -10.93 -7.49 7.46
C PRO A 135 -9.44 -7.28 7.75
N GLU A 136 -8.90 -8.11 8.64
CA GLU A 136 -7.47 -8.09 8.95
C GLU A 136 -6.74 -9.15 8.13
N TYR A 137 -5.65 -8.72 7.49
CA TYR A 137 -4.74 -9.58 6.73
C TYR A 137 -3.33 -9.41 7.29
N GLN A 138 -2.56 -10.50 7.31
CA GLN A 138 -1.14 -10.39 7.57
C GLN A 138 -0.44 -9.97 6.28
N LYS A 139 0.33 -8.86 6.32
CA LYS A 139 1.27 -8.53 5.23
C LYS A 139 2.38 -9.57 5.24
N LEU A 140 2.45 -10.37 4.17
CA LEU A 140 3.48 -11.39 3.95
C LEU A 140 4.35 -10.97 2.78
N GLU A 141 5.66 -11.02 2.97
CA GLU A 141 6.62 -10.83 1.89
C GLU A 141 7.40 -12.12 1.68
N TRP A 142 7.30 -12.70 0.49
CA TRP A 142 8.01 -13.93 0.16
C TRP A 142 9.49 -13.63 -0.06
N ILE A 143 10.36 -14.47 0.48
CA ILE A 143 11.80 -14.32 0.35
C ILE A 143 12.43 -15.59 -0.22
N LYS A 144 13.55 -15.39 -0.92
CA LYS A 144 14.48 -16.48 -1.20
C LYS A 144 15.34 -16.72 0.04
N THR A 145 15.66 -17.97 0.34
CA THR A 145 16.52 -18.33 1.48
C THR A 145 17.86 -18.85 0.99
N ASP A 146 18.90 -18.74 1.82
CA ASP A 146 20.27 -19.16 1.48
C ASP A 146 20.36 -20.65 1.10
N ASP A 147 19.50 -21.49 1.69
CA ASP A 147 19.43 -22.92 1.43
C ASP A 147 18.66 -23.28 0.13
N ASP A 148 18.24 -22.27 -0.65
CA ASP A 148 17.43 -22.38 -1.87
C ASP A 148 16.09 -23.11 -1.66
N VAL A 149 15.62 -23.16 -0.40
CA VAL A 149 14.33 -23.75 -0.04
C VAL A 149 13.24 -22.69 -0.26
N ASP A 150 12.28 -23.02 -1.12
CA ASP A 150 11.11 -22.19 -1.39
C ASP A 150 10.08 -22.26 -0.25
N GLY A 151 9.22 -21.24 -0.17
CA GLY A 151 8.16 -21.19 0.85
C GLY A 151 8.59 -20.59 2.19
N ALA A 152 9.49 -19.61 2.16
CA ALA A 152 9.77 -18.76 3.30
C ALA A 152 9.20 -17.36 3.09
N PHE A 153 8.62 -16.78 4.12
CA PHE A 153 8.14 -15.41 4.11
C PHE A 153 8.49 -14.68 5.40
N ILE A 154 8.54 -13.36 5.31
CA ILE A 154 8.78 -12.46 6.43
C ILE A 154 7.54 -11.66 6.78
N TYR A 155 7.42 -11.31 8.06
CA TYR A 155 6.41 -10.40 8.59
C TYR A 155 6.94 -9.66 9.82
N ARG A 156 6.34 -8.50 10.11
CA ARG A 156 6.56 -7.72 11.33
C ARG A 156 5.70 -8.27 12.46
N ASP A 157 6.31 -8.47 13.62
CA ASP A 157 5.64 -8.78 14.87
C ASP A 157 5.29 -7.48 15.64
N HIS A 158 4.46 -7.61 16.68
CA HIS A 158 3.94 -6.49 17.48
C HIS A 158 5.02 -5.64 18.18
N ASP A 159 6.21 -6.19 18.39
CA ASP A 159 7.34 -5.53 19.07
C ASP A 159 8.40 -4.98 18.10
N ASP A 160 8.03 -4.79 16.83
CA ASP A 160 8.91 -4.36 15.73
C ASP A 160 9.99 -5.39 15.34
N SER A 161 9.90 -6.62 15.86
CA SER A 161 10.75 -7.71 15.38
C SER A 161 10.34 -8.17 13.97
N ILE A 162 11.33 -8.55 13.18
CA ILE A 162 11.13 -9.14 11.86
C ILE A 162 11.32 -10.65 11.97
N ILE A 163 10.27 -11.39 11.64
CA ILE A 163 10.22 -12.85 11.77
C ILE A 163 10.22 -13.49 10.39
N VAL A 164 11.11 -14.46 10.19
CA VAL A 164 11.07 -15.38 9.04
C VAL A 164 10.28 -16.61 9.46
N LYS A 165 9.31 -17.01 8.65
CA LYS A 165 8.56 -18.26 8.79
C LYS A 165 8.76 -19.15 7.57
N TYR A 166 9.03 -20.42 7.82
CA TYR A 166 9.15 -21.47 6.81
C TYR A 166 7.85 -22.28 6.79
N VAL A 167 7.23 -22.39 5.61
CA VAL A 167 5.91 -23.04 5.48
C VAL A 167 6.02 -24.56 5.63
N ALA A 168 7.11 -25.16 5.11
CA ALA A 168 7.25 -26.61 5.02
C ALA A 168 7.29 -27.34 6.38
N ASP A 169 7.88 -26.73 7.40
CA ASP A 169 8.10 -27.31 8.73
C ASP A 169 7.51 -26.46 9.87
N ASP A 170 6.76 -25.40 9.54
CA ASP A 170 6.20 -24.40 10.47
C ASP A 170 7.25 -23.74 11.38
N LYS A 171 8.53 -23.77 11.00
CA LYS A 171 9.62 -23.17 11.77
C LYS A 171 9.58 -21.64 11.67
N LYS A 172 9.87 -20.98 12.79
CA LYS A 172 10.03 -19.52 12.89
C LYS A 172 11.44 -19.16 13.37
N LYS A 173 11.99 -18.07 12.84
CA LYS A 173 13.28 -17.50 13.24
C LYS A 173 13.12 -15.98 13.36
N ILE A 174 13.59 -15.41 14.46
CA ILE A 174 13.74 -13.95 14.57
C ILE A 174 14.92 -13.56 13.67
N LEU A 175 14.65 -12.83 12.59
CA LEU A 175 15.68 -12.31 11.69
C LEU A 175 16.31 -11.04 12.29
N VAL A 176 15.44 -10.13 12.76
CA VAL A 176 15.82 -8.91 13.46
C VAL A 176 14.99 -8.80 14.72
N ASN A 177 15.64 -8.59 15.87
CA ASN A 177 14.95 -8.27 17.11
C ASN A 177 14.61 -6.78 17.10
N GLY A 178 13.35 -6.41 17.33
CA GLY A 178 12.91 -5.00 17.30
C GLY A 178 13.73 -4.12 18.25
N LYS A 179 14.19 -4.67 19.39
CA LYS A 179 15.01 -3.93 20.37
C LYS A 179 16.39 -3.52 19.85
N ASP A 180 16.90 -4.22 18.84
CA ASP A 180 18.19 -3.90 18.22
C ASP A 180 18.04 -2.76 17.19
N ILE A 181 16.80 -2.42 16.78
CA ILE A 181 16.51 -1.37 15.79
C ILE A 181 16.58 0.00 16.47
N VAL A 182 17.80 0.48 16.65
CA VAL A 182 18.10 1.79 17.26
C VAL A 182 18.91 2.67 16.33
N ASP A 183 18.79 3.98 16.47
CA ASP A 183 19.63 4.97 15.78
C ASP A 183 21.07 4.96 16.35
N PRO A 184 22.03 5.67 15.73
CA PRO A 184 23.40 5.78 16.24
C PRO A 184 23.54 6.36 17.65
N ASN A 185 22.50 6.99 18.20
CA ASN A 185 22.45 7.51 19.57
C ASN A 185 21.78 6.53 20.55
N GLY A 186 21.38 5.34 20.09
CA GLY A 186 20.72 4.31 20.90
C GLY A 186 19.22 4.52 21.11
N LYS A 187 18.58 5.45 20.37
CA LYS A 187 17.14 5.66 20.43
C LYS A 187 16.43 4.67 19.51
N HIS A 188 15.38 4.02 20.02
CA HIS A 188 14.56 3.10 19.23
C HIS A 188 13.96 3.76 17.98
N LEU A 189 14.10 3.11 16.83
CA LEU A 189 13.58 3.54 15.54
C LEU A 189 12.32 2.75 15.19
N HIS A 190 11.17 3.39 15.34
CA HIS A 190 9.92 2.85 14.79
C HIS A 190 9.87 3.07 13.29
N TYR A 191 9.57 2.01 12.54
CA TYR A 191 9.50 2.05 11.09
C TYR A 191 8.07 1.86 10.56
N ASN A 192 7.79 2.45 9.41
CA ASN A 192 6.54 2.33 8.67
C ASN A 192 6.53 1.08 7.79
N ASP A 193 7.67 0.73 7.19
CA ASP A 193 7.84 -0.44 6.32
C ASP A 193 9.28 -0.94 6.34
N PHE A 194 9.52 -2.14 5.80
CA PHE A 194 10.84 -2.72 5.68
C PHE A 194 10.97 -3.61 4.44
N VAL A 195 12.19 -3.77 3.94
CA VAL A 195 12.53 -4.71 2.86
C VAL A 195 13.88 -5.36 3.16
N VAL A 196 13.99 -6.68 3.12
CA VAL A 196 15.24 -7.42 3.34
C VAL A 196 16.05 -7.45 2.04
N SER A 197 17.37 -7.28 2.12
CA SER A 197 18.24 -7.38 0.94
C SER A 197 18.21 -8.80 0.36
N PRO A 198 18.36 -8.98 -0.97
CA PRO A 198 18.34 -10.30 -1.60
C PRO A 198 19.36 -11.32 -1.05
N ASP A 199 20.48 -10.85 -0.50
CA ASP A 199 21.49 -11.69 0.16
C ASP A 199 21.23 -11.90 1.66
N SER A 200 20.10 -11.42 2.18
CA SER A 200 19.68 -11.56 3.58
C SER A 200 20.69 -11.02 4.62
N GLU A 201 21.58 -10.10 4.22
CA GLU A 201 22.56 -9.48 5.13
C GLU A 201 22.06 -8.17 5.76
N TYR A 202 21.14 -7.47 5.09
CA TYR A 202 20.67 -6.16 5.49
C TYR A 202 19.15 -6.01 5.43
N VAL A 203 18.62 -5.03 6.17
CA VAL A 203 17.21 -4.61 6.09
C VAL A 203 17.15 -3.11 5.83
N LEU A 204 16.41 -2.72 4.80
CA LEU A 204 16.05 -1.33 4.50
C LEU A 204 14.80 -0.99 5.30
N LEU A 205 14.91 -0.07 6.25
CA LEU A 205 13.84 0.37 7.13
C LEU A 205 13.35 1.75 6.70
N THR A 206 12.05 1.87 6.44
CA THR A 206 11.41 3.11 6.03
C THR A 206 10.81 3.82 7.25
N THR A 207 11.25 5.04 7.53
CA THR A 207 10.79 5.84 8.69
C THR A 207 10.31 7.22 8.25
N ASN A 208 9.53 7.89 9.10
CA ASN A 208 9.05 9.26 8.88
C ASN A 208 8.31 9.45 7.55
N ARG A 209 7.54 8.44 7.14
CA ARG A 209 6.82 8.44 5.86
C ARG A 209 5.85 9.62 5.77
N THR A 210 6.03 10.46 4.76
CA THR A 210 5.20 11.63 4.47
C THR A 210 4.58 11.47 3.09
N LYS A 211 3.29 11.15 3.05
CA LYS A 211 2.52 10.95 1.80
C LYS A 211 2.55 12.22 0.92
N GLN A 212 2.66 12.04 -0.39
CA GLN A 212 2.49 13.10 -1.40
C GLN A 212 1.18 12.87 -2.16
N TRP A 213 1.17 11.96 -3.14
CA TRP A 213 -0.01 11.61 -3.94
C TRP A 213 -0.53 10.20 -3.59
N ARG A 214 -1.05 9.42 -4.54
CA ARG A 214 -1.64 8.10 -4.26
C ARG A 214 -0.60 7.10 -3.75
N PHE A 215 0.55 7.02 -4.40
CA PHE A 215 1.62 6.05 -4.13
C PHE A 215 2.86 6.73 -3.54
N SER A 216 3.21 7.92 -4.04
CA SER A 216 4.40 8.65 -3.69
C SER A 216 4.40 9.14 -2.25
N HIS A 217 5.60 9.15 -1.68
CA HIS A 217 5.86 9.59 -0.34
C HIS A 217 7.34 9.93 -0.20
N PHE A 218 7.68 10.77 0.77
CA PHE A 218 9.07 10.94 1.20
C PHE A 218 9.30 10.16 2.48
N SER A 219 10.48 9.55 2.63
CA SER A 219 10.88 8.85 3.84
C SER A 219 12.35 9.10 4.21
N ASN A 220 12.68 8.80 5.45
CA ASN A 220 14.06 8.55 5.88
C ASN A 220 14.32 7.04 5.82
N TYR A 221 15.40 6.64 5.17
CA TYR A 221 15.78 5.24 5.03
C TYR A 221 16.97 4.91 5.93
N TRP A 222 16.82 3.82 6.67
CA TRP A 222 17.87 3.26 7.51
C TRP A 222 18.22 1.86 7.03
N ILE A 223 19.46 1.47 7.26
CA ILE A 223 20.01 0.17 6.92
C ILE A 223 20.37 -0.53 8.22
N PHE A 224 19.73 -1.65 8.48
CA PHE A 224 20.04 -2.53 9.59
C PHE A 224 20.94 -3.67 9.09
N ASN A 225 22.14 -3.82 9.64
CA ASN A 225 22.99 -4.98 9.38
C ASN A 225 22.61 -6.12 10.32
N ILE A 226 22.21 -7.26 9.76
CA ILE A 226 21.69 -8.40 10.50
C ILE A 226 22.76 -9.06 11.38
N THR A 227 24.01 -9.10 10.90
CA THR A 227 25.12 -9.76 11.61
C THR A 227 25.66 -8.91 12.75
N SER A 228 25.96 -7.63 12.50
CA SER A 228 26.49 -6.72 13.52
C SER A 228 25.42 -6.15 14.44
N ARG A 229 24.14 -6.27 14.07
CA ARG A 229 22.97 -5.72 14.80
C ARG A 229 23.09 -4.21 14.99
N SER A 230 23.49 -3.52 13.92
CA SER A 230 23.69 -2.08 13.94
C SER A 230 22.88 -1.43 12.83
N THR A 231 22.26 -0.29 13.15
CA THR A 231 21.55 0.54 12.19
C THR A 231 22.36 1.78 11.81
N PHE A 232 22.36 2.13 10.54
CA PHE A 232 22.95 3.37 10.03
C PHE A 232 22.07 3.96 8.92
N PRO A 233 22.11 5.28 8.68
CA PRO A 233 21.28 5.88 7.64
C PRO A 233 21.78 5.51 6.23
N LEU A 234 20.85 5.38 5.27
CA LEU A 234 21.20 5.19 3.86
C LEU A 234 21.97 6.40 3.29
N THR A 235 21.60 7.61 3.72
CA THR A 235 22.25 8.85 3.27
C THR A 235 22.68 9.72 4.44
N ASN A 236 23.85 10.34 4.34
CA ASN A 236 24.36 11.28 5.35
C ASN A 236 24.47 12.72 4.82
N PRO A 237 24.13 13.74 5.65
CA PRO A 237 23.45 13.62 6.93
C PRO A 237 21.96 13.28 6.72
N ILE A 238 21.35 12.53 7.64
CA ILE A 238 19.91 12.73 7.89
C ILE A 238 19.81 14.18 8.35
N ASP A 239 18.99 14.98 7.66
CA ASP A 239 18.80 16.39 7.98
C ASP A 239 18.67 16.58 9.50
N LYS A 240 19.25 17.65 10.06
CA LYS A 240 19.21 17.92 11.51
C LYS A 240 17.77 17.95 12.05
N ASP A 241 16.82 18.28 11.18
CA ASP A 241 15.39 18.31 11.47
C ASP A 241 14.67 16.97 11.19
N HIS A 242 15.39 15.91 10.79
CA HIS A 242 14.89 14.60 10.39
C HIS A 242 13.81 14.65 9.30
N GLN A 243 13.85 15.66 8.44
CA GLN A 243 12.91 15.80 7.33
C GLN A 243 13.14 14.69 6.31
N ALA A 244 12.05 14.03 5.92
CA ALA A 244 12.07 12.99 4.90
C ALA A 244 12.33 13.61 3.52
N VAL A 245 13.44 13.21 2.88
CA VAL A 245 13.89 13.79 1.59
C VAL A 245 14.04 12.78 0.46
N ILE A 246 14.00 11.47 0.77
CA ILE A 246 14.15 10.42 -0.24
C ILE A 246 12.76 10.01 -0.72
N ALA A 247 12.52 10.15 -2.02
CA ALA A 247 11.22 9.85 -2.65
C ALA A 247 11.00 8.33 -2.80
N HIS A 248 12.08 7.57 -3.02
CA HIS A 248 12.01 6.12 -3.17
C HIS A 248 13.40 5.50 -2.92
N ALA A 249 13.45 4.29 -2.39
CA ALA A 249 14.66 3.48 -2.30
C ALA A 249 14.32 1.99 -2.46
N GLN A 250 15.11 1.26 -3.25
CA GLN A 250 14.95 -0.17 -3.45
C GLN A 250 16.30 -0.88 -3.59
N TRP A 251 16.36 -2.12 -3.10
CA TRP A 251 17.50 -3.01 -3.32
C TRP A 251 17.63 -3.39 -4.79
N SER A 252 18.85 -3.67 -5.25
CA SER A 252 19.09 -4.46 -6.44
C SER A 252 18.53 -5.87 -6.26
N PRO A 253 18.23 -6.62 -7.34
CA PRO A 253 17.70 -7.98 -7.25
C PRO A 253 18.72 -9.02 -6.78
N VAL A 254 19.99 -8.64 -6.68
CA VAL A 254 21.09 -9.46 -6.13
C VAL A 254 21.95 -8.63 -5.19
N GLY A 255 22.50 -9.25 -4.15
CA GLY A 255 23.34 -8.57 -3.15
C GLY A 255 22.57 -7.52 -2.35
N HIS A 256 23.26 -6.43 -2.00
CA HIS A 256 22.72 -5.33 -1.19
C HIS A 256 23.10 -3.96 -1.75
N THR A 257 23.10 -3.80 -3.08
CA THR A 257 23.19 -2.46 -3.69
C THR A 257 21.83 -1.76 -3.59
N VAL A 258 21.80 -0.47 -3.32
CA VAL A 258 20.54 0.31 -3.22
C VAL A 258 20.50 1.39 -4.29
N ALA A 259 19.42 1.48 -5.07
CA ALA A 259 19.09 2.65 -5.86
C ALA A 259 18.06 3.49 -5.11
N PHE A 260 18.24 4.81 -5.10
CA PHE A 260 17.34 5.72 -4.42
C PHE A 260 17.22 7.07 -5.13
N ILE A 261 16.17 7.81 -4.81
CA ILE A 261 15.81 9.06 -5.49
C ILE A 261 15.75 10.18 -4.46
N LYS A 262 16.52 11.25 -4.73
CA LYS A 262 16.60 12.43 -3.89
C LYS A 262 16.69 13.66 -4.78
N ASP A 263 15.91 14.69 -4.47
CA ASP A 263 15.88 15.95 -5.23
C ASP A 263 15.66 15.72 -6.74
N ASN A 264 14.76 14.77 -7.07
CA ASN A 264 14.44 14.33 -8.45
C ASN A 264 15.62 13.77 -9.26
N ASP A 265 16.73 13.45 -8.59
CA ASP A 265 17.85 12.73 -9.17
C ASP A 265 18.00 11.33 -8.60
N MET A 266 18.55 10.45 -9.42
CA MET A 266 18.88 9.08 -9.04
C MET A 266 20.26 9.00 -8.42
N TYR A 267 20.37 8.14 -7.42
CA TYR A 267 21.59 7.79 -6.72
C TYR A 267 21.68 6.27 -6.57
N VAL A 268 22.89 5.77 -6.37
CA VAL A 268 23.15 4.38 -6.01
C VAL A 268 24.15 4.32 -4.87
N SER A 269 23.94 3.39 -3.94
CA SER A 269 24.94 3.00 -2.95
C SER A 269 25.33 1.55 -3.16
N VAL A 270 26.54 1.35 -3.67
CA VAL A 270 27.10 0.01 -3.94
C VAL A 270 27.80 -0.48 -2.68
N ASN A 271 27.39 -1.66 -2.20
CA ASN A 271 27.87 -2.26 -0.96
C ASN A 271 27.72 -1.35 0.28
N LEU A 272 26.81 -0.37 0.23
CA LEU A 272 26.50 0.55 1.35
C LEU A 272 27.71 1.38 1.82
N VAL A 273 28.73 1.58 0.96
CA VAL A 273 29.95 2.33 1.31
C VAL A 273 29.80 3.83 1.04
N ASP A 274 29.48 4.18 -0.20
CA ASP A 274 29.38 5.57 -0.66
C ASP A 274 28.10 5.79 -1.48
N GLU A 275 27.61 7.04 -1.49
CA GLU A 275 26.52 7.49 -2.34
C GLU A 275 27.08 8.00 -3.68
N ARG A 276 26.63 7.43 -4.80
CA ARG A 276 26.98 7.87 -6.16
C ARG A 276 25.75 8.44 -6.85
N ARG A 277 25.77 9.74 -7.15
CA ARG A 277 24.75 10.40 -7.99
C ARG A 277 24.87 9.94 -9.44
N LEU A 278 23.74 9.60 -10.06
CA LEU A 278 23.64 9.07 -11.43
C LEU A 278 23.09 10.09 -12.42
N THR A 279 22.17 10.95 -11.99
CA THR A 279 21.59 12.01 -12.82
C THR A 279 21.85 13.38 -12.18
N PHE A 280 21.88 14.45 -12.99
CA PHE A 280 22.32 15.77 -12.53
C PHE A 280 21.39 16.92 -12.95
N ASP A 281 20.27 16.59 -13.58
CA ASP A 281 19.32 17.55 -14.13
C ASP A 281 17.95 17.51 -13.45
N GLY A 282 17.82 16.74 -12.36
CA GLY A 282 16.68 16.78 -11.46
C GLY A 282 16.33 18.22 -11.07
N SER A 283 15.07 18.58 -11.25
CA SER A 283 14.56 19.94 -10.99
C SER A 283 13.06 19.89 -10.74
N ALA A 284 12.43 21.04 -10.55
CA ALA A 284 10.98 21.12 -10.36
C ALA A 284 10.15 20.57 -11.52
N VAL A 285 10.75 20.39 -12.71
CA VAL A 285 10.07 19.91 -13.92
C VAL A 285 10.74 18.70 -14.57
N ILE A 286 11.83 18.20 -13.99
CA ILE A 286 12.55 17.01 -14.48
C ILE A 286 12.61 15.98 -13.36
N PHE A 287 12.11 14.78 -13.65
CA PHE A 287 12.06 13.65 -12.73
C PHE A 287 12.85 12.48 -13.30
N ASN A 288 13.88 12.03 -12.57
CA ASN A 288 14.69 10.88 -12.95
C ASN A 288 14.36 9.68 -12.06
N GLY A 289 13.86 8.60 -12.66
CA GLY A 289 13.55 7.35 -11.97
C GLY A 289 12.31 7.41 -11.08
N MET A 290 11.57 8.52 -11.07
CA MET A 290 10.27 8.62 -10.40
C MET A 290 9.23 9.19 -11.37
N PRO A 291 7.96 8.83 -11.20
CA PRO A 291 6.88 9.42 -11.97
C PRO A 291 6.61 10.86 -11.53
N ASP A 292 6.11 11.67 -12.47
CA ASP A 292 5.35 12.88 -12.17
C ASP A 292 3.90 12.50 -11.83
N TRP A 293 3.01 13.49 -11.65
CA TRP A 293 1.63 13.23 -11.24
C TRP A 293 0.86 12.32 -12.21
N ILE A 294 0.94 12.58 -13.54
CA ILE A 294 0.15 11.82 -14.51
C ILE A 294 0.73 10.41 -14.72
N TYR A 295 2.06 10.27 -14.68
CA TYR A 295 2.68 8.96 -14.70
C TYR A 295 2.41 8.17 -13.42
N GLU A 296 2.30 8.83 -12.26
CA GLU A 296 1.99 8.17 -11.00
C GLU A 296 0.55 7.65 -10.99
N GLU A 297 -0.42 8.49 -11.38
CA GLU A 297 -1.84 8.20 -11.18
C GLU A 297 -2.43 7.35 -12.32
N GLU A 298 -2.06 7.64 -13.56
CA GLU A 298 -2.75 7.10 -14.74
C GLU A 298 -1.90 6.09 -15.53
N VAL A 299 -0.57 6.25 -15.58
CA VAL A 299 0.32 5.40 -16.39
C VAL A 299 0.93 4.25 -15.58
N LEU A 300 1.83 4.56 -14.65
CA LEU A 300 2.64 3.60 -13.91
C LEU A 300 1.99 3.14 -12.60
N LYS A 301 1.04 3.89 -12.02
CA LYS A 301 0.31 3.46 -10.80
C LYS A 301 1.26 2.95 -9.70
N THR A 302 2.37 3.67 -9.49
CA THR A 302 3.44 3.37 -8.53
C THR A 302 4.22 4.65 -8.21
N ASP A 303 5.13 4.62 -7.23
CA ASP A 303 5.94 5.76 -6.78
C ASP A 303 7.33 5.85 -7.44
N ASN A 304 7.66 4.93 -8.35
CA ASN A 304 8.97 4.85 -8.98
C ASN A 304 8.89 4.43 -10.46
N ALA A 305 9.93 4.76 -11.20
CA ALA A 305 10.13 4.44 -12.61
C ALA A 305 11.56 3.91 -12.81
N ILE A 306 11.96 2.95 -11.96
CA ILE A 306 13.28 2.31 -11.94
C ILE A 306 13.11 0.79 -12.07
N TRP A 307 13.87 0.20 -12.98
CA TRP A 307 13.89 -1.25 -13.21
C TRP A 307 15.32 -1.77 -13.22
N TRP A 308 15.66 -2.62 -12.27
CA TRP A 308 16.94 -3.31 -12.24
C TRP A 308 17.00 -4.47 -13.25
N SER A 309 18.16 -4.65 -13.88
CA SER A 309 18.45 -5.89 -14.63
C SER A 309 18.50 -7.08 -13.68
N ASN A 310 18.22 -8.29 -14.17
CA ASN A 310 18.12 -9.50 -13.34
C ASN A 310 19.39 -9.77 -12.52
N GLY A 311 20.57 -9.48 -13.07
CA GLY A 311 21.87 -9.59 -12.41
C GLY A 311 22.28 -8.36 -11.60
N GLY A 312 21.42 -7.35 -11.47
CA GLY A 312 21.65 -6.14 -10.66
C GLY A 312 22.78 -5.23 -11.14
N LYS A 313 23.25 -5.39 -12.38
CA LYS A 313 24.36 -4.60 -12.93
C LYS A 313 23.91 -3.32 -13.61
N ARG A 314 22.66 -3.27 -14.05
CA ARG A 314 22.12 -2.17 -14.84
C ARG A 314 20.79 -1.70 -14.28
N ILE A 315 20.53 -0.42 -14.47
CA ILE A 315 19.31 0.25 -14.06
C ILE A 315 18.70 0.89 -15.29
N GLY A 316 17.52 0.43 -15.69
CA GLY A 316 16.64 1.13 -16.62
C GLY A 316 15.79 2.13 -15.85
N TYR A 317 15.57 3.32 -16.38
CA TYR A 317 14.72 4.32 -15.74
C TYR A 317 14.04 5.24 -16.75
N LEU A 318 12.93 5.85 -16.33
CA LEU A 318 12.34 6.96 -17.08
C LEU A 318 12.89 8.29 -16.59
N ARG A 319 13.20 9.17 -17.55
CA ARG A 319 13.32 10.60 -17.32
C ARG A 319 12.08 11.28 -17.88
N LEU A 320 11.33 11.96 -17.02
CA LEU A 320 10.13 12.71 -17.36
C LEU A 320 10.43 14.21 -17.36
N ASN A 321 9.99 14.91 -18.40
CA ASN A 321 10.13 16.36 -18.52
C ASN A 321 8.75 17.01 -18.68
N GLU A 322 8.30 17.69 -17.63
CA GLU A 322 7.01 18.38 -17.60
C GLU A 322 7.11 19.90 -17.84
N SER A 323 8.23 20.39 -18.40
CA SER A 323 8.45 21.83 -18.64
C SER A 323 7.33 22.48 -19.48
N GLU A 324 6.72 21.74 -20.38
CA GLU A 324 5.62 22.19 -21.26
C GLU A 324 4.22 21.89 -20.69
N VAL A 325 4.14 21.15 -19.58
CA VAL A 325 2.86 20.85 -18.92
C VAL A 325 2.39 22.11 -18.19
N PRO A 326 1.14 22.57 -18.35
CA PRO A 326 0.66 23.75 -17.62
C PRO A 326 0.58 23.55 -16.11
N GLU A 327 0.75 24.65 -15.38
CA GLU A 327 0.53 24.69 -13.93
C GLU A 327 -0.97 24.79 -13.61
N TYR A 328 -1.36 24.08 -12.57
CA TYR A 328 -2.65 24.10 -11.94
C TYR A 328 -2.47 24.51 -10.48
N GLU A 329 -3.23 25.51 -10.07
CA GLU A 329 -3.11 26.12 -8.75
C GLU A 329 -4.43 25.97 -7.99
N PHE A 330 -4.34 25.59 -6.72
CA PHE A 330 -5.51 25.57 -5.84
C PHE A 330 -5.17 25.98 -4.40
N PRO A 331 -6.08 26.69 -3.70
CA PRO A 331 -5.84 27.16 -2.36
C PRO A 331 -5.97 26.06 -1.30
N ILE A 332 -5.13 26.12 -0.29
CA ILE A 332 -5.22 25.35 0.95
C ILE A 332 -5.50 26.30 2.11
N TYR A 333 -6.71 26.16 2.66
CA TYR A 333 -7.25 26.99 3.75
C TYR A 333 -6.88 26.47 5.14
N LEU A 334 -6.63 25.16 5.27
CA LEU A 334 -6.31 24.50 6.54
C LEU A 334 -5.01 23.72 6.40
N THR A 335 -4.09 23.91 7.35
CA THR A 335 -2.96 23.01 7.54
C THR A 335 -3.12 22.32 8.90
N HIS A 336 -3.29 20.99 8.92
CA HIS A 336 -3.53 20.22 10.15
C HIS A 336 -4.64 20.81 11.04
N PHE A 337 -5.80 21.13 10.43
CA PHE A 337 -6.97 21.72 11.08
C PHE A 337 -6.77 23.16 11.62
N ASN A 338 -5.60 23.77 11.46
CA ASN A 338 -5.37 25.16 11.78
C ASN A 338 -5.61 26.03 10.53
N ALA A 339 -6.54 26.97 10.65
CA ALA A 339 -6.71 28.02 9.66
C ALA A 339 -5.52 28.97 9.68
N THR A 340 -4.92 29.20 8.50
CA THR A 340 -3.90 30.23 8.34
C THR A 340 -4.59 31.52 7.92
N PRO A 341 -4.30 32.69 8.54
CA PRO A 341 -4.90 33.97 8.15
C PRO A 341 -4.71 34.32 6.67
N TYR A 342 -3.63 33.82 6.08
CA TYR A 342 -3.34 33.87 4.66
C TYR A 342 -3.25 32.43 4.14
N PRO A 343 -4.23 31.95 3.34
CA PRO A 343 -4.16 30.64 2.71
C PRO A 343 -2.92 30.51 1.84
N LYS A 344 -2.38 29.29 1.75
CA LYS A 344 -1.30 28.97 0.81
C LYS A 344 -1.89 28.39 -0.45
N GLU A 345 -1.17 28.47 -1.56
CA GLU A 345 -1.52 27.79 -2.80
C GLU A 345 -0.64 26.55 -2.98
N VAL A 346 -1.24 25.49 -3.50
CA VAL A 346 -0.52 24.37 -4.08
C VAL A 346 -0.46 24.62 -5.58
N VAL A 347 0.75 24.58 -6.12
CA VAL A 347 1.00 24.62 -7.56
C VAL A 347 1.44 23.22 -7.98
N MET A 348 0.81 22.66 -8.99
CA MET A 348 1.20 21.37 -9.57
C MET A 348 1.13 21.44 -11.09
N ARG A 349 1.97 20.68 -11.77
CA ARG A 349 1.88 20.51 -13.22
C ARG A 349 0.82 19.44 -13.50
N TYR A 350 -0.20 19.78 -14.28
CA TYR A 350 -1.36 18.92 -14.51
C TYR A 350 -1.87 19.03 -15.96
N PRO A 351 -1.64 18.02 -16.81
CA PRO A 351 -2.08 18.05 -18.19
C PRO A 351 -3.60 17.77 -18.28
N LYS A 352 -4.39 18.83 -18.47
CA LYS A 352 -5.82 18.69 -18.79
C LYS A 352 -6.00 18.09 -20.19
N PRO A 353 -7.19 17.55 -20.53
CA PRO A 353 -7.48 17.06 -21.88
C PRO A 353 -7.07 18.05 -22.97
N GLY A 354 -6.25 17.59 -23.92
CA GLY A 354 -5.73 18.39 -25.03
C GLY A 354 -4.46 19.22 -24.74
N TYR A 355 -3.98 19.29 -23.49
CA TYR A 355 -2.75 20.02 -23.14
C TYR A 355 -1.51 19.10 -23.17
N PRO A 356 -0.29 19.63 -23.37
CA PRO A 356 0.92 18.80 -23.48
C PRO A 356 1.10 17.84 -22.30
N ASN A 357 1.45 16.59 -22.59
CA ASN A 357 1.90 15.62 -21.61
C ASN A 357 3.39 15.82 -21.29
N PRO A 358 3.88 15.30 -20.15
CA PRO A 358 5.31 15.22 -19.90
C PRO A 358 6.00 14.37 -20.99
N ILE A 359 7.18 14.82 -21.44
CA ILE A 359 8.00 14.06 -22.37
C ILE A 359 8.71 12.95 -21.59
N ALA A 360 8.36 11.70 -21.88
CA ALA A 360 9.02 10.54 -21.29
C ALA A 360 10.13 10.00 -22.20
N THR A 361 11.28 9.70 -21.62
CA THR A 361 12.42 9.06 -22.30
C THR A 361 12.96 7.91 -21.46
N PHE A 362 13.35 6.80 -22.12
CA PHE A 362 13.94 5.64 -21.45
C PHE A 362 15.47 5.73 -21.47
N HIS A 363 16.09 5.51 -20.31
CA HIS A 363 17.53 5.57 -20.10
C HIS A 363 18.01 4.30 -19.42
N VAL A 364 19.28 3.95 -19.66
CA VAL A 364 19.94 2.83 -18.98
C VAL A 364 21.29 3.30 -18.46
N TYR A 365 21.54 2.98 -17.18
CA TYR A 365 22.83 3.14 -16.52
C TYR A 365 23.43 1.76 -16.20
N ASP A 366 24.67 1.53 -16.61
CA ASP A 366 25.48 0.37 -16.24
C ASP A 366 26.44 0.75 -15.11
N LEU A 367 26.35 0.04 -13.97
CA LEU A 367 27.16 0.31 -12.78
C LEU A 367 28.66 0.10 -13.01
N GLU A 368 29.03 -0.76 -13.96
CA GLU A 368 30.42 -1.14 -14.29
C GLU A 368 31.06 -0.18 -15.30
N THR A 369 30.26 0.63 -15.99
CA THR A 369 30.74 1.56 -17.02
C THR A 369 30.84 3.00 -16.47
N PRO A 370 31.86 3.80 -16.84
CA PRO A 370 31.98 5.18 -16.34
C PRO A 370 30.76 6.04 -16.69
N LEU A 371 30.25 6.79 -15.72
CA LEU A 371 29.07 7.65 -15.87
C LEU A 371 29.21 8.64 -17.04
N ALA A 372 30.42 9.16 -17.26
CA ALA A 372 30.72 10.10 -18.34
C ALA A 372 30.48 9.53 -19.75
N SER A 373 30.38 8.21 -19.90
CA SER A 373 30.26 7.52 -21.19
C SER A 373 28.86 6.99 -21.50
N GLN A 374 27.87 7.26 -20.63
CA GLN A 374 26.55 6.62 -20.70
C GLN A 374 25.37 7.60 -20.72
N PHE A 375 25.57 8.79 -21.29
CA PHE A 375 24.53 9.83 -21.34
C PHE A 375 23.57 9.68 -22.52
N GLY A 376 22.35 10.19 -22.32
CA GLY A 376 21.32 10.30 -23.34
C GLY A 376 20.33 9.15 -23.35
N ALA A 377 19.14 9.39 -23.87
CA ALA A 377 18.09 8.38 -23.97
C ALA A 377 18.50 7.24 -24.92
N ILE A 378 17.94 6.05 -24.69
CA ILE A 378 17.97 4.98 -25.68
C ILE A 378 17.18 5.44 -26.90
N THR A 379 17.74 5.27 -28.11
CA THR A 379 17.06 5.63 -29.36
C THR A 379 16.19 4.46 -29.82
N PHE A 380 14.92 4.72 -30.12
CA PHE A 380 14.03 3.76 -30.76
C PHE A 380 13.95 4.08 -32.27
N GLU A 381 14.14 3.07 -33.13
CA GLU A 381 14.23 3.28 -34.59
C GLU A 381 12.90 3.70 -35.22
N ASP A 382 11.78 3.11 -34.77
CA ASP A 382 10.42 3.38 -35.24
C ASP A 382 9.56 3.97 -34.10
N ASP A 383 10.07 5.04 -33.47
CA ASP A 383 9.41 5.66 -32.32
C ASP A 383 8.22 6.56 -32.71
N PHE A 384 7.41 6.90 -31.70
CA PHE A 384 6.53 8.07 -31.77
C PHE A 384 7.34 9.36 -31.55
N SER A 385 6.79 10.50 -31.96
CA SER A 385 7.35 11.80 -31.58
C SER A 385 7.24 12.00 -30.06
N ASP A 386 8.11 12.84 -29.50
CA ASP A 386 8.18 13.07 -28.05
C ASP A 386 6.84 13.49 -27.41
N ASP A 387 6.00 14.22 -28.14
CA ASP A 387 4.68 14.70 -27.72
C ASP A 387 3.57 13.66 -27.85
N GLU A 388 3.82 12.58 -28.60
CA GLU A 388 2.90 11.46 -28.79
C GLU A 388 3.27 10.23 -27.95
N ARG A 389 4.51 10.13 -27.49
CA ARG A 389 5.04 8.94 -26.82
C ARG A 389 4.57 8.81 -25.37
N ILE A 390 4.01 7.65 -25.02
CA ILE A 390 3.75 7.24 -23.63
C ILE A 390 4.46 5.91 -23.37
N ILE A 391 5.36 5.86 -22.39
CA ILE A 391 6.07 4.62 -22.01
C ILE A 391 5.34 4.00 -20.82
N THR A 392 4.73 2.84 -21.02
CA THR A 392 3.79 2.27 -20.04
C THR A 392 4.34 1.08 -19.26
N GLU A 393 5.33 0.38 -19.81
CA GLU A 393 5.88 -0.83 -19.23
C GLU A 393 7.34 -1.05 -19.66
N VAL A 394 8.18 -1.51 -18.72
CA VAL A 394 9.58 -1.88 -18.96
C VAL A 394 9.82 -3.22 -18.29
N MET A 395 10.40 -4.16 -19.04
CA MET A 395 10.70 -5.50 -18.55
C MET A 395 12.07 -5.97 -19.06
N TRP A 396 12.92 -6.42 -18.13
CA TRP A 396 14.23 -6.97 -18.47
C TRP A 396 14.12 -8.43 -18.93
N ALA A 397 14.55 -8.69 -20.16
CA ALA A 397 14.65 -10.02 -20.74
C ALA A 397 16.11 -10.48 -20.73
N GLY A 398 16.63 -10.74 -19.53
CA GLY A 398 18.07 -10.95 -19.29
C GLY A 398 18.77 -9.67 -18.82
N ASP A 399 20.10 -9.60 -18.95
CA ASP A 399 20.90 -8.44 -18.50
C ASP A 399 21.27 -7.46 -19.62
N ASP A 400 21.15 -7.88 -20.88
CA ASP A 400 21.53 -7.08 -22.06
C ASP A 400 20.33 -6.60 -22.89
N THR A 401 19.13 -7.05 -22.53
CA THR A 401 17.93 -6.88 -23.36
C THR A 401 16.74 -6.44 -22.51
N VAL A 402 16.03 -5.43 -23.00
CA VAL A 402 14.85 -4.86 -22.35
C VAL A 402 13.72 -4.79 -23.37
N LEU A 403 12.51 -5.16 -22.95
CA LEU A 403 11.28 -4.87 -23.68
C LEU A 403 10.65 -3.63 -23.08
N VAL A 404 10.33 -2.66 -23.93
CA VAL A 404 9.65 -1.41 -23.54
C VAL A 404 8.33 -1.33 -24.30
N ARG A 405 7.21 -1.24 -23.57
CA ARG A 405 5.91 -0.95 -24.17
C ARG A 405 5.75 0.55 -24.32
N VAL A 406 5.44 0.97 -25.53
CA VAL A 406 5.26 2.37 -25.90
C VAL A 406 3.92 2.50 -26.62
N MET A 407 3.09 3.43 -26.18
CA MET A 407 1.82 3.76 -26.82
C MET A 407 1.90 5.17 -27.42
N ASN A 408 1.10 5.42 -28.46
CA ASN A 408 0.83 6.79 -28.87
C ASN A 408 -0.15 7.47 -27.90
N ARG A 409 -0.31 8.78 -28.02
CA ARG A 409 -1.09 9.58 -27.09
C ARG A 409 -2.60 9.35 -27.19
N VAL A 410 -3.09 8.97 -28.37
CA VAL A 410 -4.48 8.52 -28.56
C VAL A 410 -4.73 7.17 -27.88
N GLN A 411 -3.65 6.41 -27.60
CA GLN A 411 -3.65 5.08 -26.99
C GLN A 411 -4.34 4.01 -27.85
N ASP A 412 -4.36 4.17 -29.17
CA ASP A 412 -4.88 3.16 -30.11
C ASP A 412 -3.76 2.34 -30.76
N ILE A 413 -2.50 2.78 -30.70
CA ILE A 413 -1.34 2.04 -31.19
C ILE A 413 -0.41 1.71 -30.03
N SER A 414 -0.16 0.41 -29.82
CA SER A 414 0.80 -0.12 -28.84
C SER A 414 1.96 -0.80 -29.54
N ARG A 415 3.19 -0.43 -29.19
CA ARG A 415 4.44 -1.02 -29.69
C ARG A 415 5.21 -1.68 -28.56
N ILE A 416 5.75 -2.86 -28.84
CA ILE A 416 6.80 -3.46 -28.02
C ILE A 416 8.13 -3.22 -28.71
N VAL A 417 9.01 -2.48 -28.02
CA VAL A 417 10.35 -2.15 -28.48
C VAL A 417 11.36 -3.05 -27.77
N LEU A 418 12.10 -3.83 -28.54
CA LEU A 418 13.22 -4.62 -28.06
C LEU A 418 14.50 -3.77 -28.07
N VAL A 419 15.02 -3.47 -26.89
CA VAL A 419 16.22 -2.67 -26.67
C VAL A 419 17.41 -3.57 -26.41
N ASN A 420 18.48 -3.36 -27.18
CA ASN A 420 19.81 -3.85 -26.84
C ASN A 420 20.57 -2.73 -26.13
N VAL A 421 20.85 -2.93 -24.84
CA VAL A 421 21.42 -1.86 -24.00
C VAL A 421 22.89 -1.59 -24.31
N ASN A 422 23.61 -2.58 -24.84
CA ASN A 422 25.01 -2.43 -25.25
C ASN A 422 25.15 -1.53 -26.48
N THR A 423 24.22 -1.65 -27.44
CA THR A 423 24.19 -0.78 -28.63
C THR A 423 23.41 0.51 -28.40
N ARG A 424 22.66 0.61 -27.28
CA ARG A 424 21.74 1.70 -26.94
C ARG A 424 20.68 1.98 -28.03
N LYS A 425 20.22 0.91 -28.69
CA LYS A 425 19.20 0.97 -29.75
C LYS A 425 18.02 0.07 -29.43
N GLY A 426 16.82 0.56 -29.70
CA GLY A 426 15.57 -0.16 -29.65
C GLY A 426 14.94 -0.33 -31.02
N LYS A 427 14.40 -1.51 -31.29
CA LYS A 427 13.63 -1.81 -32.51
C LYS A 427 12.25 -2.33 -32.14
N THR A 428 11.21 -1.83 -32.82
CA THR A 428 9.85 -2.36 -32.67
C THR A 428 9.79 -3.80 -33.17
N VAL A 429 9.37 -4.72 -32.29
CA VAL A 429 9.19 -6.14 -32.60
C VAL A 429 7.73 -6.55 -32.67
N ARG A 430 6.84 -5.80 -32.02
CA ARG A 430 5.38 -5.98 -32.12
C ARG A 430 4.71 -4.62 -32.18
N GLU A 431 3.69 -4.51 -33.02
CA GLU A 431 2.81 -3.35 -33.10
C GLU A 431 1.38 -3.87 -33.18
N GLU A 432 0.49 -3.26 -32.40
CA GLU A 432 -0.92 -3.58 -32.36
C GLU A 432 -1.73 -2.29 -32.45
N ASP A 433 -2.86 -2.36 -33.14
CA ASP A 433 -3.69 -1.22 -33.52
C ASP A 433 -5.14 -1.51 -33.11
N ALA A 434 -5.56 -0.96 -31.97
CA ALA A 434 -6.88 -1.17 -31.38
C ALA A 434 -7.99 -0.56 -32.24
N ASP A 435 -7.75 0.58 -32.88
CA ASP A 435 -8.72 1.20 -33.79
C ASP A 435 -9.09 0.25 -34.94
N LYS A 436 -8.08 -0.45 -35.50
CA LYS A 436 -8.32 -1.49 -36.52
C LYS A 436 -8.93 -2.79 -35.98
N MET A 437 -8.74 -3.10 -34.69
CA MET A 437 -9.29 -4.31 -34.08
C MET A 437 -10.79 -4.15 -33.80
N ASP A 438 -11.17 -3.09 -33.10
CA ASP A 438 -12.55 -2.85 -32.66
C ASP A 438 -12.96 -1.37 -32.58
N GLY A 439 -12.09 -0.44 -32.99
CA GLY A 439 -12.34 1.01 -32.87
C GLY A 439 -12.10 1.55 -31.45
N GLY A 440 -11.44 0.76 -30.59
CA GLY A 440 -11.19 1.07 -29.19
C GLY A 440 -9.81 1.69 -28.92
N TRP A 441 -9.37 1.54 -27.68
CA TRP A 441 -8.08 1.99 -27.16
C TRP A 441 -7.47 0.91 -26.27
N TYR A 442 -6.17 1.01 -26.00
CA TYR A 442 -5.48 0.18 -25.02
C TYR A 442 -5.60 0.74 -23.62
N GLU A 443 -6.08 -0.10 -22.71
CA GLU A 443 -5.87 0.10 -21.28
C GLU A 443 -4.39 -0.13 -20.93
N ILE A 444 -3.88 0.66 -19.99
CA ILE A 444 -2.51 0.52 -19.53
C ILE A 444 -2.41 -0.67 -18.58
N ASN A 445 -1.91 -1.79 -19.11
CA ASN A 445 -1.58 -3.00 -18.36
C ASN A 445 -0.07 -3.24 -18.32
N ARG A 446 0.40 -3.85 -17.23
CA ARG A 446 1.79 -4.26 -17.00
C ARG A 446 1.86 -5.77 -16.83
N SER A 447 1.66 -6.46 -17.94
CA SER A 447 1.46 -7.91 -18.01
C SER A 447 2.66 -8.68 -18.55
N MET A 448 3.70 -8.05 -19.09
CA MET A 448 4.85 -8.77 -19.63
C MET A 448 5.63 -9.48 -18.53
N PHE A 449 5.88 -10.78 -18.74
CA PHE A 449 6.67 -11.60 -17.83
C PHE A 449 7.75 -12.37 -18.61
N TYR A 450 9.03 -12.14 -18.28
CA TYR A 450 10.14 -12.86 -18.90
C TYR A 450 10.11 -14.35 -18.54
N VAL A 451 10.23 -15.20 -19.56
CA VAL A 451 10.28 -16.66 -19.40
C VAL A 451 11.60 -17.16 -19.97
N LYS A 452 12.46 -17.68 -19.09
CA LYS A 452 13.70 -18.35 -19.48
C LYS A 452 13.40 -19.66 -20.21
N LYS A 453 14.28 -20.05 -21.13
CA LYS A 453 14.27 -21.39 -21.72
C LYS A 453 14.22 -22.46 -20.62
N SER A 454 13.36 -23.44 -20.81
CA SER A 454 13.17 -24.58 -19.92
C SER A 454 12.62 -25.73 -20.74
N GLY A 455 12.91 -26.99 -20.39
CA GLY A 455 12.34 -28.21 -20.99
C GLY A 455 11.74 -28.09 -22.40
N SER A 456 10.46 -27.70 -22.48
CA SER A 456 9.65 -27.58 -23.71
C SER A 456 9.81 -26.27 -24.51
N LEU A 457 10.51 -25.29 -23.96
CA LEU A 457 10.81 -23.99 -24.53
C LEU A 457 12.29 -23.90 -24.98
N GLU A 458 12.52 -23.88 -26.28
CA GLU A 458 13.87 -23.94 -26.89
C GLU A 458 14.70 -22.66 -26.70
N GLN A 459 14.05 -21.51 -26.56
CA GLN A 459 14.68 -20.19 -26.46
C GLN A 459 14.01 -19.37 -25.36
N ASP A 460 14.71 -18.38 -24.83
CA ASP A 460 14.09 -17.43 -23.92
C ASP A 460 12.98 -16.66 -24.65
N GLY A 461 11.94 -16.28 -23.90
CA GLY A 461 10.79 -15.57 -24.40
C GLY A 461 10.14 -14.73 -23.32
N TYR A 462 8.90 -14.33 -23.58
CA TYR A 462 8.06 -13.69 -22.58
C TYR A 462 6.59 -14.08 -22.79
N VAL A 463 5.84 -14.05 -21.70
CA VAL A 463 4.38 -14.15 -21.74
C VAL A 463 3.82 -12.76 -21.58
N ASP A 464 2.75 -12.48 -22.30
CA ASP A 464 1.97 -11.26 -22.18
C ASP A 464 0.48 -11.57 -22.20
N ILE A 465 -0.34 -10.62 -21.76
CA ILE A 465 -1.79 -10.67 -21.91
C ILE A 465 -2.14 -9.80 -23.12
N VAL A 466 -2.71 -10.42 -24.15
CA VAL A 466 -3.02 -9.77 -25.42
C VAL A 466 -4.42 -10.17 -25.88
N VAL A 467 -5.05 -9.30 -26.65
CA VAL A 467 -6.41 -9.50 -27.14
C VAL A 467 -6.46 -10.67 -28.13
N ASN A 468 -7.40 -11.58 -27.92
CA ASN A 468 -7.69 -12.69 -28.81
C ASN A 468 -9.21 -12.86 -28.95
N ASN A 469 -9.74 -12.57 -30.14
CA ASN A 469 -11.18 -12.58 -30.42
C ASN A 469 -12.00 -11.71 -29.46
N GLY A 470 -11.46 -10.54 -29.07
CA GLY A 470 -12.15 -9.57 -28.20
C GLY A 470 -12.01 -9.82 -26.70
N TYR A 471 -11.18 -10.78 -26.27
CA TYR A 471 -10.91 -11.07 -24.86
C TYR A 471 -9.41 -11.13 -24.56
N ASP A 472 -9.03 -10.69 -23.37
CA ASP A 472 -7.64 -10.69 -22.89
C ASP A 472 -7.16 -12.11 -22.54
N HIS A 473 -6.10 -12.57 -23.21
CA HIS A 473 -5.58 -13.92 -23.06
C HIS A 473 -4.05 -14.00 -23.00
N LEU A 474 -3.55 -15.03 -22.32
CA LEU A 474 -2.12 -15.29 -22.26
C LEU A 474 -1.59 -15.72 -23.63
N ALA A 475 -0.52 -15.06 -24.08
CA ALA A 475 0.24 -15.44 -25.25
C ALA A 475 1.73 -15.52 -24.90
N LEU A 476 2.38 -16.58 -25.40
CA LEU A 476 3.82 -16.77 -25.31
C LEU A 476 4.49 -16.30 -26.61
N PHE A 477 5.53 -15.48 -26.46
CA PHE A 477 6.40 -15.01 -27.53
C PHE A 477 7.81 -15.55 -27.29
N SER A 478 8.25 -16.46 -28.13
CA SER A 478 9.58 -17.08 -28.04
C SER A 478 10.13 -17.33 -29.45
N PRO A 479 11.32 -16.83 -29.81
CA PRO A 479 12.24 -16.02 -29.01
C PRO A 479 11.67 -14.64 -28.58
N VAL A 480 12.39 -13.91 -27.73
CA VAL A 480 11.98 -12.59 -27.18
C VAL A 480 11.64 -11.56 -28.28
N ASP A 481 12.22 -11.66 -29.46
CA ASP A 481 11.95 -10.80 -30.62
C ASP A 481 10.79 -11.31 -31.52
N SER A 482 10.11 -12.39 -31.12
CA SER A 482 8.95 -12.92 -31.85
C SER A 482 7.80 -11.92 -31.85
N ASN A 483 7.23 -11.72 -33.03
CA ASN A 483 6.00 -10.96 -33.23
C ASN A 483 4.75 -11.87 -33.29
N THR A 484 4.93 -13.18 -33.26
CA THR A 484 3.85 -14.15 -33.45
C THR A 484 3.45 -14.74 -32.10
N PRO A 485 2.21 -14.53 -31.62
CA PRO A 485 1.75 -15.07 -30.35
C PRO A 485 1.46 -16.58 -30.46
N LYS A 486 1.94 -17.35 -29.49
CA LYS A 486 1.40 -18.69 -29.17
C LYS A 486 0.40 -18.54 -28.03
N PHE A 487 -0.88 -18.46 -28.35
CA PHE A 487 -1.93 -18.38 -27.33
C PHE A 487 -1.93 -19.61 -26.43
N LEU A 488 -1.88 -19.37 -25.12
CA LEU A 488 -1.94 -20.39 -24.08
C LEU A 488 -3.36 -20.54 -23.53
N THR A 489 -4.17 -19.50 -23.68
CA THR A 489 -5.58 -19.48 -23.27
C THR A 489 -6.47 -18.93 -24.37
N SER A 490 -7.74 -19.30 -24.34
CA SER A 490 -8.79 -18.77 -25.22
C SER A 490 -10.18 -19.05 -24.64
N GLY A 491 -11.15 -18.22 -24.99
CA GLY A 491 -12.56 -18.37 -24.64
C GLY A 491 -13.30 -17.03 -24.60
N GLU A 492 -14.56 -17.05 -24.20
CA GLU A 492 -15.36 -15.84 -23.97
C GLU A 492 -15.21 -15.37 -22.52
N TRP A 493 -13.97 -15.10 -22.12
CA TRP A 493 -13.57 -14.68 -20.77
C TRP A 493 -12.15 -14.11 -20.81
N GLU A 494 -11.77 -13.38 -19.76
CA GLU A 494 -10.52 -12.63 -19.71
C GLU A 494 -9.57 -13.15 -18.62
N VAL A 495 -8.28 -13.11 -18.93
CA VAL A 495 -7.20 -13.17 -17.96
C VAL A 495 -7.08 -11.80 -17.31
N ASP A 496 -7.26 -11.74 -15.99
CA ASP A 496 -7.33 -10.47 -15.27
C ASP A 496 -5.97 -10.05 -14.71
N GLY A 497 -5.60 -8.80 -14.97
CA GLY A 497 -4.41 -8.16 -14.42
C GLY A 497 -3.12 -8.66 -15.05
N ARG A 498 -2.35 -9.47 -14.31
CA ARG A 498 -0.98 -9.88 -14.67
C ARG A 498 -0.73 -11.37 -14.42
N ILE A 499 0.35 -11.89 -14.98
CA ILE A 499 0.89 -13.21 -14.60
C ILE A 499 1.26 -13.19 -13.12
N GLN A 500 0.80 -14.19 -12.37
CA GLN A 500 0.99 -14.28 -10.92
C GLN A 500 2.30 -14.97 -10.55
N ALA A 501 2.68 -16.00 -11.32
CA ALA A 501 3.96 -16.69 -11.21
C ALA A 501 4.23 -17.60 -12.41
N VAL A 502 5.50 -17.96 -12.59
CA VAL A 502 5.96 -19.00 -13.51
C VAL A 502 6.71 -20.06 -12.72
N ASP A 503 6.25 -21.30 -12.81
CA ASP A 503 6.89 -22.48 -12.25
C ASP A 503 7.69 -23.17 -13.35
N TYR A 504 9.00 -22.94 -13.34
CA TYR A 504 9.92 -23.51 -14.33
C TYR A 504 10.13 -25.01 -14.16
N GLU A 505 9.89 -25.58 -12.98
CA GLU A 505 10.04 -27.01 -12.71
C GLU A 505 8.87 -27.79 -13.33
N ARG A 506 7.65 -27.26 -13.21
CA ARG A 506 6.42 -27.87 -13.76
C ARG A 506 6.01 -27.30 -15.12
N GLU A 507 6.71 -26.27 -15.60
CA GLU A 507 6.40 -25.51 -16.81
C GLU A 507 4.98 -24.94 -16.82
N LEU A 508 4.57 -24.35 -15.69
CA LEU A 508 3.24 -23.78 -15.48
C LEU A 508 3.28 -22.26 -15.35
N ILE A 509 2.24 -21.61 -15.87
CA ILE A 509 1.95 -20.20 -15.67
C ILE A 509 0.69 -20.10 -14.81
N TYR A 510 0.77 -19.35 -13.72
CA TYR A 510 -0.36 -19.07 -12.84
C TYR A 510 -0.95 -17.69 -13.13
N TYR A 511 -2.28 -17.61 -13.20
CA TYR A 511 -2.99 -16.38 -13.55
C TYR A 511 -4.37 -16.33 -12.90
N ILE A 512 -4.90 -15.12 -12.72
CA ILE A 512 -6.29 -14.90 -12.32
C ILE A 512 -7.14 -14.77 -13.58
N SER A 513 -8.35 -15.33 -13.58
CA SER A 513 -9.26 -15.27 -14.74
C SER A 513 -10.72 -15.16 -14.33
N THR A 514 -11.51 -14.62 -15.26
CA THR A 514 -12.97 -14.54 -15.24
C THR A 514 -13.65 -15.74 -15.91
N GLU A 515 -12.91 -16.81 -16.23
CA GLU A 515 -13.38 -18.00 -16.96
C GLU A 515 -14.67 -18.60 -16.39
N LYS A 516 -14.83 -18.55 -15.07
CA LYS A 516 -16.08 -18.99 -14.43
C LYS A 516 -17.22 -18.00 -14.63
N SER A 517 -16.96 -16.71 -14.43
CA SER A 517 -17.94 -15.62 -14.47
C SER A 517 -17.23 -14.25 -14.46
N SER A 518 -17.81 -13.24 -15.11
CA SER A 518 -17.24 -11.88 -15.21
C SER A 518 -17.17 -11.14 -13.87
N ILE A 519 -18.01 -11.51 -12.89
CA ILE A 519 -18.03 -10.93 -11.54
C ILE A 519 -17.13 -11.68 -10.55
N GLU A 520 -16.39 -12.69 -11.01
CA GLU A 520 -15.57 -13.57 -10.18
C GLU A 520 -14.10 -13.51 -10.60
N ARG A 521 -13.22 -13.91 -9.70
CA ARG A 521 -11.76 -13.95 -9.94
C ARG A 521 -11.20 -15.21 -9.35
N HIS A 522 -10.81 -16.16 -10.20
CA HIS A 522 -10.29 -17.45 -9.78
C HIS A 522 -8.85 -17.65 -10.23
N LEU A 523 -8.06 -18.32 -9.39
CA LEU A 523 -6.69 -18.74 -9.73
C LEU A 523 -6.71 -19.98 -10.61
N TYR A 524 -6.00 -19.91 -11.74
CA TYR A 524 -5.78 -21.00 -12.68
C TYR A 524 -4.29 -21.19 -12.95
N SER A 525 -3.96 -22.36 -13.50
CA SER A 525 -2.66 -22.66 -14.10
C SER A 525 -2.84 -23.16 -15.54
N VAL A 526 -1.85 -22.93 -16.40
CA VAL A 526 -1.75 -23.53 -17.74
C VAL A 526 -0.30 -23.87 -18.04
N ASP A 527 -0.03 -24.93 -18.81
CA ASP A 527 1.33 -25.26 -19.22
C ASP A 527 1.84 -24.37 -20.38
N PHE A 528 3.16 -24.38 -20.62
CA PHE A 528 3.80 -23.61 -21.69
C PHE A 528 3.34 -24.03 -23.11
N ASN A 529 2.58 -25.12 -23.24
CA ASN A 529 1.97 -25.59 -24.47
C ASN A 529 0.50 -25.19 -24.62
N GLY A 530 -0.06 -24.45 -23.67
CA GLY A 530 -1.46 -24.05 -23.66
C GLY A 530 -2.41 -25.21 -23.35
N LYS A 531 -1.89 -26.29 -22.75
CA LYS A 531 -2.65 -27.47 -22.36
C LYS A 531 -2.78 -27.55 -20.84
N ASN A 532 -3.55 -28.54 -20.39
CA ASN A 532 -3.70 -28.90 -18.98
C ASN A 532 -4.14 -27.72 -18.07
N ARG A 533 -4.96 -26.80 -18.61
CA ARG A 533 -5.52 -25.70 -17.83
C ARG A 533 -6.30 -26.26 -16.64
N THR A 534 -5.98 -25.77 -15.43
CA THR A 534 -6.53 -26.29 -14.17
C THR A 534 -6.87 -25.14 -13.23
N ALA A 535 -8.04 -25.20 -12.58
CA ALA A 535 -8.41 -24.26 -11.51
C ALA A 535 -7.73 -24.65 -10.19
N LEU A 536 -7.22 -23.67 -9.45
CA LEU A 536 -6.61 -23.84 -8.13
C LEU A 536 -7.52 -23.37 -6.98
N THR A 537 -8.60 -22.67 -7.30
CA THR A 537 -9.62 -22.18 -6.35
C THR A 537 -10.96 -22.90 -6.58
N ASP A 538 -11.91 -22.72 -5.65
CA ASP A 538 -13.20 -23.40 -5.73
C ASP A 538 -14.07 -22.75 -6.80
N ILE A 539 -14.29 -23.44 -7.90
CA ILE A 539 -15.13 -22.98 -9.01
C ILE A 539 -16.60 -23.41 -8.86
N ASN A 540 -16.99 -24.11 -7.79
CA ASN A 540 -18.38 -24.50 -7.54
C ASN A 540 -19.16 -23.42 -6.79
N ASN A 541 -18.47 -22.57 -6.03
CA ASN A 541 -19.05 -21.47 -5.26
C ASN A 541 -18.49 -20.13 -5.71
N GLU A 542 -19.27 -19.06 -5.56
CA GLU A 542 -18.84 -17.71 -5.92
C GLU A 542 -17.57 -17.29 -5.19
N GLY A 543 -16.61 -16.69 -5.91
CA GLY A 543 -15.35 -16.28 -5.31
C GLY A 543 -14.61 -15.18 -6.03
N PHE A 544 -14.05 -14.27 -5.24
CA PHE A 544 -13.10 -13.28 -5.67
C PHE A 544 -11.79 -13.50 -4.93
N TYR A 545 -10.73 -13.86 -5.65
CA TYR A 545 -9.45 -14.23 -5.07
C TYR A 545 -8.30 -13.34 -5.58
N SER A 546 -7.40 -12.97 -4.68
CA SER A 546 -6.07 -12.47 -5.01
C SER A 546 -4.99 -13.42 -4.48
N VAL A 547 -3.78 -13.35 -5.06
CA VAL A 547 -2.71 -14.29 -4.74
C VAL A 547 -1.34 -13.63 -4.79
N SER A 548 -0.41 -14.12 -3.96
CA SER A 548 1.03 -13.88 -4.12
C SER A 548 1.79 -15.20 -4.00
N PHE A 549 2.72 -15.47 -4.91
CA PHE A 549 3.50 -16.70 -4.95
C PHE A 549 4.87 -16.52 -4.31
N SER A 550 5.38 -17.60 -3.72
CA SER A 550 6.78 -17.72 -3.34
C SER A 550 7.70 -17.71 -4.59
N PRO A 551 8.98 -17.32 -4.49
CA PRO A 551 9.86 -17.18 -5.66
C PRO A 551 9.98 -18.44 -6.52
N GLY A 552 9.93 -19.62 -5.91
CA GLY A 552 9.95 -20.91 -6.63
C GLY A 552 8.56 -21.40 -7.08
N ALA A 553 7.51 -20.60 -6.84
CA ALA A 553 6.12 -20.90 -7.15
C ALA A 553 5.58 -22.23 -6.57
N GLN A 554 6.19 -22.75 -5.49
CA GLN A 554 5.71 -23.96 -4.81
C GLN A 554 4.65 -23.66 -3.73
N TYR A 555 4.63 -22.43 -3.23
CA TYR A 555 3.67 -21.95 -2.24
C TYR A 555 3.05 -20.64 -2.70
N TYR A 556 1.87 -20.33 -2.17
CA TYR A 556 1.18 -19.09 -2.44
C TYR A 556 0.32 -18.67 -1.25
N ASN A 557 0.21 -17.36 -1.07
CA ASN A 557 -0.71 -16.74 -0.15
C ASN A 557 -1.97 -16.40 -0.93
N LEU A 558 -3.08 -17.06 -0.60
CA LEU A 558 -4.38 -16.88 -1.23
C LEU A 558 -5.24 -16.02 -0.31
N ASN A 559 -5.75 -14.91 -0.83
CA ASN A 559 -6.78 -14.12 -0.17
C ASN A 559 -8.11 -14.37 -0.87
N TYR A 560 -9.12 -14.76 -0.11
CA TYR A 560 -10.51 -14.72 -0.53
C TYR A 560 -11.10 -13.40 -0.08
N GLU A 561 -11.60 -12.61 -1.02
CA GLU A 561 -12.05 -11.24 -0.80
C GLU A 561 -13.58 -11.11 -0.80
N GLY A 562 -14.29 -12.21 -1.13
CA GLY A 562 -15.75 -12.25 -1.10
C GLY A 562 -16.34 -13.30 -2.04
N PRO A 563 -17.68 -13.45 -2.05
CA PRO A 563 -18.67 -12.61 -1.36
C PRO A 563 -18.86 -12.84 0.15
N ASP A 564 -18.39 -13.96 0.71
CA ASP A 564 -18.46 -14.21 2.16
C ASP A 564 -17.42 -13.38 2.94
N ILE A 565 -17.36 -13.56 4.27
CA ILE A 565 -16.33 -12.94 5.12
C ILE A 565 -14.93 -13.27 4.56
N PRO A 566 -14.10 -12.25 4.28
CA PRO A 566 -12.78 -12.47 3.72
C PRO A 566 -11.86 -13.31 4.61
N TRP A 567 -10.96 -14.06 4.00
CA TRP A 567 -9.97 -14.88 4.71
C TRP A 567 -8.68 -15.00 3.93
N GLN A 568 -7.61 -15.36 4.63
CA GLN A 568 -6.27 -15.54 4.06
C GLN A 568 -5.71 -16.91 4.42
N LYS A 569 -5.10 -17.61 3.45
CA LYS A 569 -4.43 -18.90 3.67
C LYS A 569 -3.13 -18.99 2.88
N VAL A 570 -2.08 -19.49 3.53
CA VAL A 570 -0.86 -19.92 2.86
C VAL A 570 -1.00 -21.39 2.46
N LEU A 571 -0.84 -21.69 1.19
CA LEU A 571 -1.09 -23.00 0.60
C LEU A 571 0.14 -23.50 -0.17
N LYS A 572 0.31 -24.81 -0.21
CA LYS A 572 1.28 -25.49 -1.08
C LYS A 572 0.61 -25.93 -2.38
N ILE A 573 1.33 -25.84 -3.50
CA ILE A 573 0.87 -26.41 -4.77
C ILE A 573 0.67 -27.92 -4.63
N GLY A 574 -0.46 -28.41 -5.14
CA GLY A 574 -0.83 -29.82 -5.10
C GLY A 574 -1.42 -30.32 -3.76
N ASP A 575 -1.51 -29.48 -2.72
CA ASP A 575 -2.13 -29.89 -1.45
C ASP A 575 -3.66 -30.04 -1.61
N PRO A 576 -4.26 -31.21 -1.30
CA PRO A 576 -5.72 -31.43 -1.43
C PRO A 576 -6.55 -30.80 -0.31
N SER A 577 -5.96 -30.22 0.74
CA SER A 577 -6.69 -29.52 1.81
C SER A 577 -7.35 -28.20 1.38
N LYS A 578 -7.16 -27.80 0.11
CA LYS A 578 -7.60 -26.55 -0.54
C LYS A 578 -9.03 -26.07 -0.29
N PHE A 579 -9.98 -26.97 0.02
CA PHE A 579 -11.41 -26.66 0.00
C PHE A 579 -12.16 -26.89 1.32
N ASN A 580 -11.47 -27.30 2.38
CA ASN A 580 -12.12 -27.37 3.69
C ASN A 580 -12.10 -25.96 4.32
N LYS A 581 -13.29 -25.34 4.37
CA LYS A 581 -13.56 -24.14 5.18
C LYS A 581 -13.28 -24.45 6.64
#